data_AF-A0A0C3D1Y7-F1
#
_entry.id   AF-A0A0C3D1Y7-F1
#
_cell.length_a   1.000
_cell.length_b   1.000
_cell.length_c   1.000
_cell.angle_alpha   90.00
_cell.angle_beta   90.00
_cell.angle_gamma   90.00
#
_symmetry.space_group_name_H-M   'P 1'
#
loop_
_entity.id
_entity.type
_entity.pdbx_description
1 polymer ?
#
loop_
_entity_poly.entity_id
_entity_poly.type
_entity_poly.pdbx_seq_one_letter_code
_entity_poly.pdbx_strand_id
1 'polypeptide(L)'
;MAFDIKTAELFSRNIRLDRSVNAIVGVGTFKTAQSTQLTLSPLARSGIGSVPNHDIVLKRPYINDTPDGPACPPFARFTLKDESNILYCEANVLYWAKALLKMTYEFINHTIDAAKERPPFDVPCLCFVDAGLLLAYSNAPSTAEEGSLPSVKTSTVVTMMYLTKELIPTPPDSNTFVKYIHNGDAAPCDFLEPVMTP
;
A
#
# COMPACT_ATOMS: atom_id res chain seq x y z
N MET A 1 17.58 -3.75 -9.45
CA MET A 1 17.31 -4.63 -8.28
C MET A 1 15.79 -4.67 -8.12
N ALA A 2 15.18 -5.85 -7.98
CA ALA A 2 13.73 -5.98 -7.82
C ALA A 2 13.41 -6.41 -6.38
N PHE A 3 12.18 -6.15 -5.92
CA PHE A 3 11.69 -6.71 -4.67
C PHE A 3 11.63 -8.24 -4.80
N ASP A 4 12.29 -8.95 -3.88
CA ASP A 4 12.28 -10.40 -3.79
C ASP A 4 11.76 -10.83 -2.42
N ILE A 5 10.62 -11.52 -2.41
CA ILE A 5 10.00 -12.00 -1.17
C ILE A 5 10.90 -12.97 -0.39
N LYS A 6 11.84 -13.64 -1.06
CA LYS A 6 12.77 -14.59 -0.40
C LYS A 6 13.82 -13.88 0.43
N THR A 7 14.11 -12.61 0.14
CA THR A 7 15.14 -11.82 0.82
C THR A 7 14.55 -10.65 1.60
N ALA A 8 13.27 -10.34 1.42
CA ALA A 8 12.55 -9.34 2.18
C ALA A 8 12.49 -9.71 3.68
N GLU A 9 12.55 -8.70 4.54
CA GLU A 9 12.36 -8.90 5.98
C GLU A 9 10.93 -9.38 6.25
N LEU A 10 10.81 -10.54 6.91
CA LEU A 10 9.54 -11.18 7.18
C LEU A 10 9.13 -10.97 8.63
N PHE A 11 7.94 -10.40 8.81
CA PHE A 11 7.28 -10.30 10.11
C PHE A 11 6.03 -11.17 10.11
N SER A 12 5.80 -11.93 11.17
CA SER A 12 4.66 -12.87 11.27
C SER A 12 3.80 -12.56 12.48
N ARG A 13 2.63 -11.93 12.29
CA ARG A 13 1.65 -11.66 13.35
C ARG A 13 0.24 -11.39 12.80
N ASN A 14 -0.64 -10.92 13.67
CA ASN A 14 -2.06 -10.72 13.44
C ASN A 14 -2.37 -9.34 12.86
N ILE A 15 -3.40 -9.31 12.00
CA ILE A 15 -4.09 -8.11 11.57
C ILE A 15 -5.49 -8.07 12.15
N ARG A 16 -6.00 -6.88 12.46
CA ARG A 16 -7.40 -6.68 12.88
C ARG A 16 -8.22 -6.08 11.75
N LEU A 17 -8.62 -6.93 10.81
CA LEU A 17 -9.38 -6.52 9.63
C LEU A 17 -10.86 -6.30 9.96
N ASP A 18 -11.30 -5.04 9.99
CA ASP A 18 -12.74 -4.71 9.99
C ASP A 18 -13.28 -4.80 8.57
N ARG A 19 -14.07 -5.84 8.25
CA ARG A 19 -14.66 -6.05 6.92
C ARG A 19 -15.88 -5.17 6.61
N SER A 20 -16.26 -4.27 7.50
CA SER A 20 -17.39 -3.37 7.28
C SER A 20 -17.12 -2.40 6.11
N VAL A 21 -18.20 -1.94 5.46
CA VAL A 21 -18.10 -0.89 4.44
C VAL A 21 -17.56 0.42 5.02
N ASN A 22 -17.79 0.65 6.32
CA ASN A 22 -17.31 1.83 7.04
C ASN A 22 -15.78 1.85 7.19
N ALA A 23 -15.12 0.70 7.10
CA ALA A 23 -13.66 0.62 7.11
C ALA A 23 -13.02 0.99 5.76
N ILE A 24 -13.81 1.12 4.68
CA ILE A 24 -13.32 1.52 3.36
C ILE A 24 -13.06 3.02 3.39
N VAL A 25 -11.78 3.38 3.36
CA VAL A 25 -11.32 4.78 3.34
C VAL A 25 -11.14 5.33 1.93
N GLY A 26 -11.25 4.47 0.91
CA GLY A 26 -11.24 4.92 -0.48
C GLY A 26 -11.52 3.82 -1.49
N VAL A 27 -12.15 4.20 -2.60
CA VAL A 27 -12.39 3.34 -3.76
C VAL A 27 -11.79 4.04 -4.97
N GLY A 28 -10.72 3.48 -5.52
CA GLY A 28 -10.17 3.91 -6.80
C GLY A 28 -10.60 2.98 -7.91
N THR A 29 -10.34 3.33 -9.17
CA THR A 29 -10.82 2.60 -10.37
C THR A 29 -10.60 1.08 -10.34
N PHE A 30 -9.52 0.60 -9.72
CA PHE A 30 -9.13 -0.81 -9.75
C PHE A 30 -8.94 -1.44 -8.36
N LYS A 31 -8.96 -0.63 -7.29
CA LYS A 31 -8.55 -1.06 -5.94
C LYS A 31 -9.37 -0.38 -4.87
N THR A 32 -9.73 -1.13 -3.85
CA THR A 32 -10.25 -0.58 -2.60
C THR A 32 -9.10 -0.31 -1.63
N ALA A 33 -9.25 0.70 -0.79
CA ALA A 33 -8.38 1.02 0.33
C ALA A 33 -9.18 0.92 1.63
N GLN A 34 -8.65 0.18 2.59
CA GLN A 34 -9.34 -0.14 3.83
C GLN A 34 -8.43 0.11 5.02
N SER A 35 -8.91 0.86 6.01
CA SER A 35 -8.17 1.10 7.24
C SER A 35 -8.20 -0.14 8.15
N THR A 36 -7.08 -0.45 8.79
CA THR A 36 -6.95 -1.57 9.72
C THR A 36 -5.79 -1.33 10.67
N GLN A 37 -5.67 -2.17 11.70
CA GLN A 37 -4.53 -2.18 12.61
C GLN A 37 -3.61 -3.39 12.39
N LEU A 38 -2.30 -3.13 12.44
CA LEU A 38 -1.23 -4.11 12.37
C LEU A 38 -0.48 -4.18 13.70
N THR A 39 -0.26 -5.38 14.21
CA THR A 39 0.59 -5.59 15.38
C THR A 39 1.69 -6.56 15.02
N LEU A 40 2.94 -6.10 15.01
CA LEU A 40 4.12 -6.94 14.77
C LEU A 40 4.77 -7.36 16.09
N SER A 41 5.51 -8.48 16.07
CA SER A 41 6.36 -8.90 17.18
C SER A 41 7.49 -9.80 16.62
N PRO A 42 8.76 -9.37 16.72
CA PRO A 42 9.18 -8.08 17.26
C PRO A 42 8.61 -6.91 16.45
N LEU A 43 8.48 -5.74 17.08
CA LEU A 43 8.12 -4.51 16.38
C LEU A 43 9.21 -4.20 15.35
N ALA A 44 8.82 -3.59 14.23
CA ALA A 44 9.79 -3.07 13.28
C ALA A 44 10.61 -1.94 13.94
N ARG A 45 11.86 -1.74 13.49
CA ARG A 45 12.69 -0.65 14.02
C ARG A 45 12.16 0.74 13.66
N SER A 46 11.48 0.86 12.52
CA SER A 46 10.90 2.09 11.98
C SER A 46 9.79 1.76 10.97
N GLY A 47 8.97 2.75 10.61
CA GLY A 47 7.94 2.60 9.56
C GLY A 47 6.76 1.72 9.99
N ILE A 48 6.17 1.00 9.02
CA ILE A 48 5.04 0.08 9.25
C ILE A 48 5.35 -0.92 10.36
N GLY A 49 4.46 -0.99 11.35
CA GLY A 49 4.56 -1.94 12.47
C GLY A 49 5.67 -1.64 13.49
N SER A 50 6.21 -0.41 13.49
CA SER A 50 7.12 0.08 14.53
C SER A 50 6.45 0.36 15.89
N VAL A 51 5.12 0.47 15.90
CA VAL A 51 4.30 0.64 17.10
C VAL A 51 3.25 -0.47 17.20
N PRO A 52 2.78 -0.82 18.41
CA PRO A 52 1.67 -1.78 18.57
C PRO A 52 0.37 -1.21 17.98
N ASN A 53 -0.45 -2.07 17.36
CA ASN A 53 -1.70 -1.70 16.70
C ASN A 53 -1.54 -0.51 15.72
N HIS A 54 -0.44 -0.49 14.97
CA HIS A 54 -0.15 0.56 13.99
C HIS A 54 -1.30 0.63 12.96
N ASP A 55 -1.95 1.79 12.85
CA ASP A 55 -2.95 2.05 11.83
C ASP A 55 -2.30 2.03 10.43
N ILE A 56 -2.85 1.20 9.55
CA ILE A 56 -2.36 0.98 8.19
C ILE A 56 -3.53 0.95 7.22
N VAL A 57 -3.23 1.06 5.94
CA VAL A 57 -4.18 0.89 4.84
C VAL A 57 -3.86 -0.39 4.08
N LEU A 58 -4.85 -1.28 3.97
CA LEU A 58 -4.80 -2.40 3.04
C LEU A 58 -5.42 -2.01 1.72
N LYS A 59 -4.66 -2.21 0.65
CA LYS A 59 -5.15 -2.08 -0.72
C LYS A 59 -5.34 -3.46 -1.33
N ARG A 60 -6.48 -3.61 -2.00
CA ARG A 60 -6.86 -4.86 -2.64
C ARG A 60 -7.45 -4.60 -4.03
N PRO A 61 -6.94 -5.27 -5.08
CA PRO A 61 -7.50 -5.16 -6.42
C PRO A 61 -8.88 -5.78 -6.50
N TYR A 62 -9.65 -5.31 -7.47
CA TYR A 62 -10.95 -5.87 -7.80
C TYR A 62 -11.23 -5.75 -9.30
N ILE A 63 -12.17 -6.56 -9.78
CA ILE A 63 -12.63 -6.52 -11.15
C ILE A 63 -13.82 -5.56 -11.21
N ASN A 64 -13.73 -4.55 -12.07
CA ASN A 64 -14.81 -3.59 -12.29
C ASN A 64 -15.68 -4.06 -13.48
N ASP A 65 -16.60 -4.98 -13.21
CA ASP A 65 -17.46 -5.58 -14.24
C ASP A 65 -18.73 -4.76 -14.54
N THR A 66 -18.97 -3.66 -13.80
CA THR A 66 -20.14 -2.79 -14.01
C THR A 66 -19.71 -1.47 -14.64
N PRO A 67 -20.08 -1.21 -15.91
CA PRO A 67 -19.71 0.04 -16.58
C PRO A 67 -20.44 1.28 -16.05
N ASP A 68 -21.64 1.17 -15.46
CA ASP A 68 -22.51 2.32 -15.17
C ASP A 68 -23.20 2.31 -13.77
N GLY A 69 -22.77 1.45 -12.85
CA GLY A 69 -23.32 1.39 -11.49
C GLY A 69 -22.55 2.28 -10.49
N PRO A 70 -23.20 2.81 -9.41
CA PRO A 70 -22.45 3.45 -8.34
C PRO A 70 -21.38 2.49 -7.82
N ALA A 71 -20.17 3.00 -7.58
CA ALA A 71 -18.97 2.26 -7.14
C ALA A 71 -19.11 1.72 -5.70
N CYS A 72 -20.18 0.95 -5.47
CA CYS A 72 -20.58 0.39 -4.19
C CYS A 72 -20.47 -1.14 -4.28
N PRO A 73 -19.99 -1.83 -3.23
CA PRO A 73 -19.88 -3.28 -3.22
C PRO A 73 -21.21 -3.97 -3.54
N PRO A 74 -21.19 -5.17 -4.15
CA PRO A 74 -20.05 -6.10 -4.16
C PRO A 74 -19.12 -5.99 -5.37
N PHE A 75 -17.82 -5.80 -5.10
CA PHE A 75 -16.77 -5.90 -6.12
C PHE A 75 -16.41 -7.36 -6.41
N ALA A 76 -16.31 -7.73 -7.69
CA ALA A 76 -15.80 -9.03 -8.09
C ALA A 76 -14.30 -9.14 -7.74
N ARG A 77 -13.86 -10.33 -7.32
CA ARG A 77 -12.49 -10.58 -6.85
C ARG A 77 -11.72 -11.43 -7.85
N PHE A 78 -10.46 -11.05 -8.04
CA PHE A 78 -9.50 -11.86 -8.77
C PHE A 78 -9.24 -13.18 -8.03
N THR A 79 -8.77 -14.19 -8.77
CA THR A 79 -8.21 -15.39 -8.16
C THR A 79 -6.97 -15.02 -7.33
N LEU A 80 -6.62 -15.81 -6.30
CA LEU A 80 -5.43 -15.53 -5.49
C LEU A 80 -4.15 -15.44 -6.33
N LYS A 81 -4.05 -16.26 -7.40
CA LYS A 81 -2.93 -16.25 -8.32
C LYS A 81 -2.84 -14.91 -9.06
N ASP A 82 -3.94 -14.43 -9.63
CA ASP A 82 -3.93 -13.18 -10.40
C ASP A 82 -3.78 -11.97 -9.47
N GLU A 83 -4.47 -11.97 -8.33
CA GLU A 83 -4.36 -10.96 -7.29
C GLU A 83 -2.92 -10.83 -6.77
N SER A 84 -2.26 -11.96 -6.49
CA SER A 84 -0.86 -11.94 -6.03
C SER A 84 0.07 -11.38 -7.10
N ASN A 85 -0.08 -11.76 -8.38
CA ASN A 85 0.73 -11.21 -9.47
C ASN A 85 0.57 -9.68 -9.59
N ILE A 86 -0.66 -9.16 -9.51
CA ILE A 86 -0.94 -7.72 -9.55
C ILE A 86 -0.26 -7.01 -8.37
N LEU A 87 -0.39 -7.56 -7.16
CA LEU A 87 0.17 -6.98 -5.95
C LEU A 87 1.70 -7.02 -5.94
N TYR A 88 2.32 -8.10 -6.43
CA TYR A 88 3.77 -8.17 -6.61
C TYR A 88 4.29 -7.14 -7.61
N CYS A 89 3.57 -6.94 -8.72
CA CYS A 89 3.92 -5.92 -9.69
C CYS A 89 3.85 -4.52 -9.05
N GLU A 90 2.78 -4.22 -8.31
CA GLU A 90 2.62 -2.93 -7.64
C GLU A 90 3.65 -2.69 -6.54
N ALA A 91 3.98 -3.70 -5.73
CA ALA A 91 5.02 -3.61 -4.72
C ALA A 91 6.39 -3.32 -5.36
N ASN A 92 6.70 -3.96 -6.48
CA ASN A 92 7.88 -3.66 -7.26
C ASN A 92 7.87 -2.22 -7.76
N VAL A 93 6.79 -1.77 -8.41
CA VAL A 93 6.68 -0.38 -8.90
C VAL A 93 6.93 0.63 -7.79
N LEU A 94 6.39 0.41 -6.58
CA LEU A 94 6.65 1.27 -5.42
C LEU A 94 8.13 1.23 -4.98
N TYR A 95 8.74 0.05 -4.99
CA TYR A 95 10.16 -0.10 -4.69
C TYR A 95 11.03 0.71 -5.68
N TRP A 96 10.77 0.57 -6.98
CA TRP A 96 11.48 1.33 -8.01
C TRP A 96 11.22 2.85 -7.89
N ALA A 97 9.99 3.25 -7.61
CA ALA A 97 9.63 4.66 -7.42
C ALA A 97 10.38 5.28 -6.22
N LYS A 98 10.49 4.56 -5.10
CA LYS A 98 11.28 4.99 -3.93
C LYS A 98 12.77 5.12 -4.25
N ALA A 99 13.33 4.16 -4.98
CA ALA A 99 14.73 4.20 -5.38
C ALA A 99 15.02 5.38 -6.32
N LEU A 100 14.15 5.62 -7.30
CA LEU A 100 14.27 6.75 -8.22
C LEU A 100 14.16 8.08 -7.48
N LEU A 101 13.19 8.25 -6.58
CA LEU A 101 13.04 9.48 -5.79
C LEU A 101 14.27 9.76 -4.94
N LYS A 102 14.83 8.72 -4.30
CA LYS A 102 16.08 8.84 -3.54
C LYS A 102 17.24 9.32 -4.42
N MET A 103 17.44 8.69 -5.58
CA MET A 103 18.45 9.09 -6.55
C MET A 103 18.25 10.55 -7.00
N THR A 104 17.02 10.97 -7.25
CA THR A 104 16.68 12.35 -7.60
C THR A 104 17.08 13.33 -6.51
N TYR A 105 16.78 13.06 -5.24
CA TYR A 105 17.19 13.95 -4.15
C TYR A 105 18.70 13.96 -3.90
N GLU A 106 19.38 12.82 -4.05
CA GLU A 106 20.85 12.78 -3.98
C GLU A 106 21.47 13.66 -5.07
N PHE A 107 20.94 13.61 -6.30
CA PHE A 107 21.37 14.49 -7.40
C PHE A 107 21.08 15.96 -7.13
N ILE A 108 19.87 16.30 -6.66
CA ILE A 108 19.48 17.67 -6.32
C ILE A 108 20.41 18.24 -5.24
N ASN A 109 20.61 17.50 -4.15
CA ASN A 109 21.45 17.93 -3.03
C ASN A 109 22.90 18.15 -3.49
N HIS A 110 23.46 17.20 -4.27
CA HIS A 110 24.79 17.35 -4.83
C HIS A 110 24.91 18.60 -5.72
N THR A 111 23.87 18.90 -6.52
CA THR A 111 23.84 20.08 -7.38
C THR A 111 23.78 21.38 -6.57
N ILE A 112 22.97 21.41 -5.51
CA ILE A 112 22.87 22.57 -4.60
C ILE A 112 24.21 22.80 -3.90
N ASP A 113 24.87 21.74 -3.42
CA ASP A 113 26.16 21.82 -2.74
C ASP A 113 27.29 22.32 -3.66
N ALA A 114 27.22 21.98 -4.94
CA ALA A 114 28.19 22.42 -5.95
C ALA A 114 27.91 23.84 -6.51
N ALA A 115 26.72 24.39 -6.28
CA ALA A 115 26.33 25.69 -6.81
C ALA A 115 26.99 26.85 -6.04
N LYS A 116 27.30 27.95 -6.74
CA LYS A 116 27.86 29.16 -6.11
C LYS A 116 26.84 29.88 -5.22
N GLU A 117 25.56 29.75 -5.55
CA GLU A 117 24.44 30.37 -4.87
C GLU A 117 23.35 29.33 -4.67
N ARG A 118 22.62 29.44 -3.55
CA ARG A 118 21.49 28.56 -3.24
C ARG A 118 20.26 28.91 -4.08
N PRO A 119 19.36 27.95 -4.37
CA PRO A 119 18.10 28.26 -5.03
C PRO A 119 17.29 29.28 -4.21
N PRO A 120 16.53 30.18 -4.85
CA PRO A 120 15.73 31.19 -4.17
C PRO A 120 14.45 30.63 -3.54
N PHE A 121 14.33 29.31 -3.42
CA PHE A 121 13.20 28.59 -2.84
C PHE A 121 13.70 27.32 -2.15
N ASP A 122 12.92 26.85 -1.18
CA ASP A 122 13.18 25.57 -0.53
C ASP A 122 12.68 24.42 -1.42
N VAL A 123 13.55 23.46 -1.69
CA VAL A 123 13.16 22.25 -2.42
C VAL A 123 12.40 21.33 -1.47
N PRO A 124 11.13 20.98 -1.76
CA PRO A 124 10.37 20.08 -0.90
C PRO A 124 11.01 18.69 -0.85
N CYS A 125 11.07 18.09 0.33
CA CYS A 125 11.51 16.70 0.53
C CYS A 125 10.32 15.75 0.48
N LEU A 126 9.93 15.35 -0.72
CA LEU A 126 8.87 14.38 -0.96
C LEU A 126 9.32 12.98 -0.56
N CYS A 127 8.36 12.16 -0.12
CA CYS A 127 8.58 10.74 0.14
C CYS A 127 7.38 9.91 -0.31
N PHE A 128 7.63 8.65 -0.64
CA PHE A 128 6.55 7.66 -0.70
C PHE A 128 6.40 7.04 0.68
N VAL A 129 5.14 6.85 1.10
CA VAL A 129 4.79 6.09 2.31
C VAL A 129 5.49 4.73 2.33
N ASP A 130 5.75 4.20 3.52
CA ASP A 130 6.16 2.80 3.63
C ASP A 130 5.01 1.89 3.17
N ALA A 131 5.41 0.79 2.55
CA ALA A 131 4.50 -0.18 1.96
C ALA A 131 5.13 -1.57 2.01
N GLY A 132 4.28 -2.58 2.07
CA GLY A 132 4.70 -3.97 2.10
C GLY A 132 3.64 -4.90 1.54
N LEU A 133 4.02 -6.16 1.36
CA LEU A 133 3.08 -7.22 1.01
C LEU A 133 2.65 -7.95 2.26
N LEU A 134 1.35 -8.11 2.43
CA LEU A 134 0.76 -8.82 3.56
C LEU A 134 0.10 -10.10 3.06
N LEU A 135 0.57 -11.23 3.56
CA LEU A 135 0.02 -12.55 3.26
C LEU A 135 -0.83 -13.00 4.45
N ALA A 136 -2.12 -13.20 4.23
CA ALA A 136 -3.04 -13.71 5.22
C ALA A 136 -3.16 -15.22 5.08
N TYR A 137 -2.91 -15.94 6.17
CA TYR A 137 -2.97 -17.40 6.22
C TYR A 137 -4.21 -17.85 6.96
N SER A 138 -4.80 -18.97 6.53
CA SER A 138 -5.79 -19.70 7.31
C SER A 138 -5.36 -21.14 7.49
N ASN A 139 -5.71 -21.71 8.62
CA ASN A 139 -5.61 -23.15 8.81
C ASN A 139 -6.80 -23.80 8.11
N ALA A 140 -6.55 -24.54 7.04
CA ALA A 140 -7.56 -25.42 6.48
C ALA A 140 -7.48 -26.77 7.22
N PRO A 141 -8.62 -27.32 7.70
CA PRO A 141 -8.62 -28.70 8.15
C PRO A 141 -8.32 -29.58 6.94
N SER A 142 -7.25 -30.36 7.01
CA SER A 142 -6.99 -31.40 6.02
C SER A 142 -8.12 -32.42 6.11
N THR A 143 -8.92 -32.59 5.07
CA THR A 143 -9.82 -33.74 4.96
C THR A 143 -8.96 -35.00 4.93
N ALA A 144 -8.90 -35.70 6.07
CA ALA A 144 -8.31 -37.02 6.12
C ALA A 144 -9.17 -37.96 5.28
N GLU A 145 -8.56 -38.70 4.37
CA GLU A 145 -9.24 -39.81 3.70
C GLU A 145 -9.73 -40.82 4.75
N GLU A 146 -10.96 -41.29 4.53
CA GLU A 146 -11.73 -42.13 5.43
C GLU A 146 -10.98 -43.46 5.69
N GLY A 147 -10.34 -43.60 6.85
CA GLY A 147 -9.72 -44.87 7.28
C GLY A 147 -8.41 -44.79 8.07
N SER A 148 -7.78 -43.61 8.23
CA SER A 148 -6.53 -43.47 9.00
C SER A 148 -6.71 -42.62 10.26
N LEU A 149 -6.03 -42.99 11.36
CA LEU A 149 -6.05 -42.26 12.64
C LEU A 149 -5.87 -40.74 12.43
N PRO A 150 -6.55 -39.88 13.22
CA PRO A 150 -6.55 -38.44 13.02
C PRO A 150 -5.20 -37.82 13.39
N SER A 151 -4.23 -37.88 12.48
CA SER A 151 -3.07 -36.99 12.50
C SER A 151 -3.50 -35.68 11.84
N VAL A 152 -3.96 -34.73 12.65
CA VAL A 152 -4.36 -33.39 12.19
C VAL A 152 -3.11 -32.64 11.72
N LYS A 153 -2.70 -32.86 10.47
CA LYS A 153 -1.71 -32.02 9.80
C LYS A 153 -2.44 -30.78 9.28
N THR A 154 -2.52 -29.74 10.12
CA THR A 154 -2.96 -28.42 9.67
C THR A 154 -2.03 -27.93 8.57
N SER A 155 -2.54 -27.81 7.34
CA SER A 155 -1.82 -27.13 6.27
C SER A 155 -2.13 -25.63 6.35
N THR A 156 -1.10 -24.81 6.52
CA THR A 156 -1.20 -23.36 6.51
C THR A 156 -1.20 -22.89 5.05
N VAL A 157 -2.34 -22.41 4.57
CA VAL A 157 -2.48 -21.94 3.18
C VAL A 157 -2.69 -20.43 3.16
N VAL A 158 -2.01 -19.73 2.25
CA VAL A 158 -2.28 -18.31 1.97
C VAL A 158 -3.69 -18.22 1.40
N THR A 159 -4.56 -17.46 2.06
CA THR A 159 -5.94 -17.26 1.59
C THR A 159 -6.12 -15.95 0.87
N MET A 160 -5.37 -14.92 1.29
CA MET A 160 -5.48 -13.58 0.74
C MET A 160 -4.13 -12.88 0.78
N MET A 161 -3.97 -11.92 -0.13
CA MET A 161 -2.81 -11.06 -0.18
C MET A 161 -3.27 -9.61 -0.30
N TYR A 162 -2.55 -8.72 0.37
CA TYR A 162 -2.83 -7.28 0.36
C TYR A 162 -1.54 -6.51 0.12
N LEU A 163 -1.68 -5.32 -0.48
CA LEU A 163 -0.65 -4.30 -0.38
C LEU A 163 -0.94 -3.46 0.87
N THR A 164 -0.10 -3.58 1.89
CA THR A 164 -0.18 -2.73 3.07
C THR A 164 0.59 -1.43 2.85
N LYS A 165 0.07 -0.31 3.34
CA LYS A 165 0.70 1.01 3.33
C LYS A 165 0.49 1.71 4.66
N GLU A 166 1.35 2.65 5.01
CA GLU A 166 1.10 3.56 6.13
C GLU A 166 -0.18 4.36 5.88
N LEU A 167 -0.96 4.57 6.95
CA LEU A 167 -2.08 5.49 6.91
C LEU A 167 -1.53 6.92 6.96
N ILE A 168 -1.88 7.74 5.98
CA ILE A 168 -1.53 9.17 5.97
C ILE A 168 -2.51 9.88 6.92
N PRO A 169 -2.04 10.53 8.00
CA PRO A 169 -2.90 11.32 8.86
C PRO A 169 -3.54 12.45 8.06
N THR A 170 -4.86 12.51 8.06
CA THR A 170 -5.60 13.62 7.46
C THR A 170 -5.88 14.64 8.56
N PRO A 171 -5.52 15.92 8.36
CA PRO A 171 -5.89 16.98 9.29
C PRO A 171 -7.42 17.00 9.52
N PRO A 172 -7.90 17.39 10.72
CA PRO A 172 -9.33 17.44 11.02
C PRO A 172 -10.15 18.29 10.02
N ASP A 173 -9.49 19.29 9.44
CA ASP A 173 -10.11 20.30 8.57
C ASP A 173 -9.84 20.06 7.08
N SER A 174 -9.08 19.02 6.70
CA SER A 174 -8.82 18.70 5.30
C SER A 174 -9.07 17.22 5.01
N ASN A 175 -10.18 16.96 4.30
CA ASN A 175 -10.59 15.60 3.93
C ASN A 175 -10.01 15.12 2.60
N THR A 176 -9.08 15.86 1.99
CA THR A 176 -8.75 15.65 0.58
C THR A 176 -7.32 15.16 0.38
N PHE A 177 -7.19 13.88 0.06
CA PHE A 177 -6.03 13.35 -0.64
C PHE A 177 -5.97 13.99 -2.04
N VAL A 178 -4.95 14.81 -2.30
CA VAL A 178 -4.82 15.56 -3.56
C VAL A 178 -3.96 14.78 -4.57
N LYS A 179 -4.45 14.69 -5.81
CA LYS A 179 -3.69 14.11 -6.92
C LYS A 179 -3.03 15.25 -7.71
N TYR A 180 -1.70 15.34 -7.64
CA TYR A 180 -0.96 16.41 -8.32
C TYR A 180 -0.77 16.19 -9.82
N ILE A 181 -0.65 14.95 -10.29
CA ILE A 181 -0.39 14.63 -11.71
C ILE A 181 -1.29 13.46 -12.12
N HIS A 182 -1.90 13.53 -13.31
CA HIS A 182 -2.75 12.47 -13.84
C HIS A 182 -1.92 11.37 -14.54
N ASN A 183 -2.45 10.14 -14.66
CA ASN A 183 -1.70 9.06 -15.33
C ASN A 183 -1.76 9.18 -16.86
N GLY A 184 -2.72 9.94 -17.39
CA GLY A 184 -2.91 10.18 -18.82
C GLY A 184 -2.37 11.53 -19.31
N ASP A 185 -1.91 12.37 -18.38
CA ASP A 185 -1.35 13.69 -18.70
C ASP A 185 -0.30 14.06 -17.64
N ALA A 186 0.88 14.47 -18.09
CA ALA A 186 1.98 14.91 -17.23
C ALA A 186 1.79 16.35 -16.73
N ALA A 187 0.82 17.09 -17.25
CA ALA A 187 0.43 18.38 -16.71
C ALA A 187 0.00 18.25 -15.24
N PRO A 188 0.41 19.18 -14.35
CA PRO A 188 -0.15 19.26 -13.01
C PRO A 188 -1.68 19.41 -13.09
N CYS A 189 -2.41 18.69 -12.24
CA CYS A 189 -3.83 18.93 -12.07
C CYS A 189 -4.02 20.37 -11.54
N ASP A 190 -5.03 21.09 -12.03
CA ASP A 190 -5.35 22.48 -11.70
C ASP A 190 -5.66 22.68 -10.20
N PHE A 191 -4.62 22.75 -9.37
CA PHE A 191 -4.69 23.05 -7.93
C PHE A 191 -3.76 24.19 -7.51
N LEU A 192 -3.06 24.79 -8.47
CA LEU A 192 -2.16 25.92 -8.25
C LEU A 192 -2.74 27.16 -8.93
N GLU A 193 -3.89 27.65 -8.47
CA GLU A 193 -4.22 29.06 -8.74
C GLU A 193 -3.14 29.90 -8.03
N PRO A 194 -2.42 30.78 -8.74
CA PRO A 194 -1.54 31.71 -8.07
C PRO A 194 -2.42 32.61 -7.21
N VAL A 195 -2.17 32.63 -5.90
CA VAL A 195 -2.62 33.74 -5.05
C VAL A 195 -1.94 34.98 -5.61
N MET A 196 -2.63 35.70 -6.49
CA MET A 196 -2.28 37.06 -6.81
C MET A 196 -2.53 37.87 -5.54
N THR A 197 -1.48 38.10 -4.76
CA THR A 197 -1.52 39.13 -3.73
C THR A 197 -1.61 40.50 -4.42
N PRO A 198 -2.48 41.41 -3.94
CA PRO A 198 -2.63 42.76 -4.47
C PRO A 198 -1.39 43.63 -4.28
#